data_AF-A0AAV4W6X0-F1
#
_entry.id   AF-A0AAV4W6X0-F1
#
_cell.length_a   1.000
_cell.length_b   1.000
_cell.length_c   1.000
_cell.angle_alpha   90.00
_cell.angle_beta   90.00
_cell.angle_gamma   90.00
#
_symmetry.space_group_name_H-M   'P 1'
#
loop_
_entity.id
_entity.type
_entity.pdbx_description
1 polymer ?
#
loop_
_entity_poly.entity_id
_entity_poly.type
_entity_poly.pdbx_seq_one_letter_code
_entity_poly.pdbx_strand_id
1 'polypeptide(L)'
;MANAFNSVDWTLLRDKIAHLTIPDYLKNIIYSFLEDRTVSMGSTSRSYSKGVPQGSSLGPLLWNIFVNDLLNNNLGEDICLQAFADDIIIMFSAPATYQFTQMCSGPLSTINDWIHNNKLTINHSKSVFTILANRRPQLEFPPRTNNRQSTQIMHKLTRITRVTWGLNPIIKKEIYKRVIEKILTYGFELWYNDSARQNIKLCKLQRIGLLSITKSYRTVSSDALYILAGIPPIHITLQNRIKLYHLCYLKQDVSIQGIAYSPMEVESIPTIDPPWNRFRITWNIYNNDVRCVTIFTDGSKLDNPTGCALVVFIDGHEAEHMLCSSIYSFTVV
;
A
#
# COMPACT_ATOMS: atom_id res chain seq x y z
N MET A 1 0.39 19.59 -12.63
CA MET A 1 0.11 21.02 -12.93
C MET A 1 -0.27 21.77 -11.65
N ALA A 2 -0.41 23.10 -11.65
CA ALA A 2 -0.94 23.83 -10.49
C ALA A 2 -2.48 23.93 -10.56
N ASN A 3 -3.15 23.42 -9.52
CA ASN A 3 -4.60 23.52 -9.34
C ASN A 3 -5.43 23.04 -10.57
N ALA A 4 -4.99 21.96 -11.20
CA ALA A 4 -5.36 21.59 -12.56
C ALA A 4 -6.88 21.50 -12.79
N PHE A 5 -7.59 20.74 -11.95
CA PHE A 5 -9.04 20.58 -12.04
C PHE A 5 -9.81 21.89 -11.93
N ASN A 6 -9.36 22.83 -11.10
CA ASN A 6 -10.05 24.12 -10.90
C ASN A 6 -9.71 25.14 -12.00
N SER A 7 -8.65 24.91 -12.76
CA SER A 7 -8.16 25.80 -13.81
C SER A 7 -8.77 25.53 -15.19
N VAL A 8 -9.48 24.40 -15.36
CA VAL A 8 -10.09 24.01 -16.64
C VAL A 8 -11.07 25.08 -17.11
N ASP A 9 -10.78 25.70 -18.25
CA ASP A 9 -11.65 26.71 -18.85
C ASP A 9 -12.79 26.04 -19.62
N TRP A 10 -14.05 26.41 -19.33
CA TRP A 10 -15.20 25.75 -19.93
C TRP A 10 -15.36 26.02 -21.42
N THR A 11 -14.89 27.17 -21.94
CA THR A 11 -14.98 27.41 -23.38
C THR A 11 -14.08 26.43 -24.12
N LEU A 12 -12.83 26.30 -23.66
CA LEU A 12 -11.85 25.37 -24.22
C LEU A 12 -12.30 23.90 -24.06
N LEU A 13 -12.89 23.55 -22.92
CA LEU A 13 -13.43 22.21 -22.71
C LEU A 13 -14.60 21.92 -23.66
N ARG A 14 -15.51 22.88 -23.85
CA ARG A 14 -16.64 22.74 -24.79
C ARG A 14 -16.15 22.58 -26.23
N ASP A 15 -15.12 23.32 -26.63
CA ASP A 15 -14.49 23.20 -27.95
C ASP A 15 -13.91 21.79 -28.14
N LYS A 16 -13.15 21.27 -27.16
CA LYS A 16 -12.62 19.89 -27.20
C LYS A 16 -13.73 18.84 -27.27
N ILE A 17 -14.83 19.02 -26.54
CA ILE A 17 -15.99 18.10 -26.58
C ILE A 17 -16.68 18.16 -27.94
N ALA A 18 -16.78 19.34 -28.56
CA ALA A 18 -17.41 19.50 -29.87
C ALA A 18 -16.72 18.64 -30.94
N HIS A 19 -15.39 18.52 -30.86
CA HIS A 19 -14.57 17.68 -31.74
C HIS A 19 -14.66 16.18 -31.46
N LEU A 20 -15.28 15.73 -30.36
CA LEU A 20 -15.48 14.31 -30.11
C LEU A 20 -16.53 13.72 -31.04
N THR A 21 -16.25 12.52 -31.57
CA THR A 21 -17.15 11.73 -32.39
C THR A 21 -18.15 10.93 -31.53
N ILE A 22 -18.96 11.65 -30.73
CA ILE A 22 -20.00 11.08 -29.86
C ILE A 22 -21.38 11.67 -30.20
N PRO A 23 -22.48 10.95 -29.90
CA PRO A 23 -23.84 11.46 -30.10
C PRO A 23 -24.10 12.80 -29.43
N ASP A 24 -24.84 13.69 -30.11
CA ASP A 24 -25.10 15.05 -29.64
C ASP A 24 -25.87 15.10 -28.31
N TYR A 25 -26.74 14.11 -28.04
CA TYR A 25 -27.44 14.04 -26.75
C TYR A 25 -26.46 13.91 -25.57
N LEU A 26 -25.35 13.18 -25.74
CA LEU A 26 -24.31 13.08 -24.69
C LEU A 26 -23.55 14.38 -24.53
N LYS A 27 -23.24 15.07 -25.64
CA LYS A 27 -22.62 16.41 -25.59
C LYS A 27 -23.52 17.38 -24.83
N ASN A 28 -24.82 17.37 -25.11
CA ASN A 28 -25.80 18.23 -24.45
C ASN A 28 -25.94 17.94 -22.95
N ILE A 29 -25.86 16.66 -22.52
CA ILE A 29 -25.81 16.32 -21.09
C ILE A 29 -24.58 16.94 -20.42
N ILE A 30 -23.41 16.87 -21.07
CA ILE A 30 -22.18 17.46 -20.53
C ILE A 30 -22.26 18.99 -20.53
N TYR A 31 -22.81 19.61 -21.57
CA TYR A 31 -23.00 21.05 -21.63
C TYR A 31 -23.93 21.55 -20.53
N SER A 32 -25.07 20.88 -20.32
CA SER A 32 -25.98 21.16 -19.21
C SER A 32 -25.30 20.97 -17.85
N PHE A 33 -24.43 19.97 -17.72
CA PHE A 33 -23.62 19.78 -16.50
C PHE A 33 -22.64 20.95 -16.24
N LEU A 34 -22.23 21.68 -17.28
CA LEU A 34 -21.30 22.82 -17.22
C LEU A 34 -22.01 24.16 -17.44
N GLU A 35 -23.30 24.26 -17.13
CA GLU A 35 -24.07 25.49 -17.33
C GLU A 35 -24.74 25.92 -16.01
N ASP A 36 -24.93 27.24 -15.86
CA ASP A 36 -25.63 27.87 -14.73
C ASP A 36 -25.21 27.38 -13.34
N ARG A 37 -23.90 27.13 -13.16
CA ARG A 37 -23.38 26.72 -11.85
C ARG A 37 -23.11 27.90 -10.95
N THR A 38 -23.62 27.81 -9.74
CA THR A 38 -23.35 28.74 -8.64
C THR A 38 -22.73 28.01 -7.47
N VAL A 39 -21.77 28.65 -6.80
CA VAL A 39 -21.30 28.21 -5.49
C VAL A 39 -21.85 29.17 -4.44
N SER A 40 -22.41 28.63 -3.35
CA SER A 40 -22.90 29.42 -2.23
C SER A 40 -22.08 29.16 -0.97
N MET A 41 -21.76 30.25 -0.25
CA MET A 41 -21.10 30.22 1.05
C MET A 41 -21.82 31.23 1.96
N GLY A 42 -22.59 30.72 2.92
CA GLY A 42 -23.47 31.54 3.75
C GLY A 42 -24.51 32.28 2.90
N SER A 43 -24.55 33.61 3.02
CA SER A 43 -25.45 34.49 2.24
C SER A 43 -24.91 34.88 0.86
N THR A 44 -23.68 34.52 0.52
CA THR A 44 -23.08 34.87 -0.78
C THR A 44 -23.24 33.74 -1.78
N SER A 45 -23.67 34.06 -2.99
CA SER A 45 -23.71 33.15 -4.14
C SER A 45 -22.93 33.78 -5.29
N ARG A 46 -22.13 32.98 -5.99
CA ARG A 46 -21.37 33.41 -7.16
C ARG A 46 -21.43 32.36 -8.25
N SER A 47 -21.77 32.77 -9.47
CA SER A 47 -21.65 31.92 -10.65
C SER A 47 -20.20 31.72 -11.03
N TYR A 48 -19.84 30.52 -11.49
CA TYR A 48 -18.50 30.21 -11.96
C TYR A 48 -18.54 29.49 -13.30
N SER A 49 -17.51 29.72 -14.10
CA SER A 49 -17.37 29.20 -15.47
C SER A 49 -16.03 28.52 -15.72
N LYS A 50 -15.38 28.11 -14.63
CA LYS A 50 -14.07 27.45 -14.64
C LYS A 50 -14.01 26.35 -13.62
N GLY A 51 -13.24 25.34 -13.95
CA GLY A 51 -12.96 24.21 -13.11
C GLY A 51 -13.99 23.11 -13.27
N VAL A 52 -13.56 21.93 -12.88
CA VAL A 52 -14.38 20.74 -12.84
C VAL A 52 -14.84 20.55 -11.39
N PRO A 53 -16.15 20.38 -11.12
CA PRO A 53 -16.64 20.23 -9.75
C PRO A 53 -15.95 19.06 -9.04
N GLN A 54 -15.11 19.36 -8.06
CA GLN A 54 -14.38 18.34 -7.30
C GLN A 54 -15.37 17.49 -6.49
N GLY A 55 -15.23 16.17 -6.58
CA GLY A 55 -16.18 15.21 -6.00
C GLY A 55 -17.34 14.82 -6.92
N SER A 56 -17.47 15.43 -8.10
CA SER A 56 -18.39 14.94 -9.13
C SER A 56 -17.86 13.67 -9.79
N SER A 57 -18.78 12.77 -10.18
CA SER A 57 -18.46 11.54 -10.92
C SER A 57 -17.95 11.83 -12.34
N LEU A 58 -18.45 12.88 -12.99
CA LEU A 58 -18.01 13.30 -14.32
C LEU A 58 -16.66 14.01 -14.32
N GLY A 59 -16.19 14.46 -13.16
CA GLY A 59 -15.02 15.32 -13.12
C GLY A 59 -13.73 14.70 -13.67
N PRO A 60 -13.36 13.48 -13.25
CA PRO A 60 -12.22 12.77 -13.81
C PRO A 60 -12.32 12.56 -15.32
N LEU A 61 -13.52 12.28 -15.84
CA LEU A 61 -13.74 12.10 -17.28
C LEU A 61 -13.50 13.40 -18.05
N LEU A 62 -14.03 14.53 -17.57
CA LEU A 62 -13.86 15.83 -18.19
C LEU A 62 -12.39 16.25 -18.22
N TRP A 63 -11.65 15.95 -17.15
CA TRP A 63 -10.21 16.15 -17.11
C TRP A 63 -9.47 15.29 -18.16
N ASN A 64 -9.83 14.01 -18.26
CA ASN A 64 -9.23 13.12 -19.26
C ASN A 64 -9.50 13.61 -20.69
N ILE A 65 -10.73 14.04 -21.01
CA ILE A 65 -11.05 14.66 -22.30
C ILE A 65 -10.20 15.90 -22.54
N PHE A 66 -10.03 16.74 -21.51
CA PHE A 66 -9.29 17.99 -21.61
C PHE A 66 -7.81 17.80 -21.91
N VAL A 67 -7.18 16.78 -21.31
CA VAL A 67 -5.74 16.47 -21.48
C VAL A 67 -5.47 15.56 -22.69
N ASN A 68 -6.49 14.91 -23.25
CA ASN A 68 -6.30 13.91 -24.31
C ASN A 68 -5.53 14.44 -25.54
N ASP A 69 -5.75 15.68 -25.93
CA ASP A 69 -5.02 16.31 -27.03
C ASP A 69 -3.53 16.55 -26.71
N LEU A 70 -3.16 16.77 -25.44
CA LEU A 70 -1.76 16.79 -25.02
C LEU A 70 -1.08 15.45 -25.33
N LEU A 71 -1.74 14.35 -24.96
CA LEU A 71 -1.24 12.98 -25.12
C LEU A 71 -1.15 12.54 -26.58
N ASN A 72 -1.97 13.13 -27.46
CA ASN A 72 -1.95 12.86 -28.89
C ASN A 72 -0.90 13.68 -29.67
N ASN A 73 -0.14 14.55 -29.01
CA ASN A 73 0.97 15.25 -29.66
C ASN A 73 2.09 14.26 -29.97
N ASN A 74 2.49 14.16 -31.24
CA ASN A 74 3.67 13.39 -31.63
C ASN A 74 4.93 14.18 -31.25
N LEU A 75 5.56 13.80 -30.14
CA LEU A 75 6.78 14.44 -29.64
C LEU A 75 8.06 13.80 -30.20
N GLY A 76 7.97 12.68 -30.92
CA GLY A 76 9.10 11.91 -31.45
C GLY A 76 9.18 10.49 -30.90
N GLU A 77 9.95 9.61 -31.57
CA GLU A 77 9.99 8.16 -31.26
C GLU A 77 10.67 7.84 -29.92
N ASP A 78 11.65 8.63 -29.49
CA ASP A 78 12.40 8.42 -28.24
C ASP A 78 11.74 9.04 -26.99
N ILE A 79 10.49 9.52 -27.13
CA ILE A 79 9.78 10.27 -26.10
C ILE A 79 8.48 9.57 -25.77
N CYS A 80 8.35 9.17 -24.51
CA CYS A 80 7.11 8.63 -23.97
C CYS A 80 6.46 9.66 -23.05
N LEU A 81 5.22 10.04 -23.38
CA LEU A 81 4.40 10.93 -22.58
C LEU A 81 3.29 10.12 -21.92
N GLN A 82 3.20 10.21 -20.59
CA GLN A 82 2.17 9.54 -19.81
C GLN A 82 1.55 10.52 -18.83
N ALA A 83 0.23 10.47 -18.67
CA ALA A 83 -0.48 11.26 -17.66
C ALA A 83 -1.28 10.35 -16.73
N PHE A 84 -1.36 10.75 -15.46
CA PHE A 84 -2.24 10.17 -14.47
C PHE A 84 -2.84 11.29 -13.63
N ALA A 85 -4.15 11.51 -13.78
CA ALA A 85 -4.80 12.73 -13.27
C ALA A 85 -4.00 13.98 -13.72
N ASP A 86 -3.63 14.87 -12.81
CA ASP A 86 -2.91 16.11 -13.10
C ASP A 86 -1.37 15.98 -13.14
N ASP A 87 -0.87 14.77 -12.87
CA ASP A 87 0.54 14.42 -12.98
C ASP A 87 0.86 13.94 -14.39
N ILE A 88 1.90 14.53 -14.98
CA ILE A 88 2.38 14.20 -16.31
C ILE A 88 3.85 13.82 -16.20
N ILE A 89 4.20 12.67 -16.77
CA ILE A 89 5.55 12.15 -16.85
C ILE A 89 5.98 12.17 -18.31
N ILE A 90 7.15 12.77 -18.55
CA ILE A 90 7.79 12.79 -19.85
C ILE A 90 9.08 12.00 -19.70
N MET A 91 9.20 10.91 -20.44
CA MET A 91 10.37 10.04 -20.41
C MET A 91 11.13 10.20 -21.71
N PHE A 92 12.44 10.41 -21.57
CA PHE A 92 13.38 10.53 -22.67
C PHE A 92 14.36 9.38 -22.58
N SER A 93 14.67 8.75 -23.71
CA SER A 93 15.77 7.79 -23.82
C SER A 93 16.94 8.44 -24.54
N ALA A 94 18.14 8.40 -23.95
CA ALA A 94 19.35 8.89 -24.60
C ALA A 94 20.56 8.03 -24.20
N PRO A 95 21.52 7.81 -25.12
CA PRO A 95 22.73 7.02 -24.82
C PRO A 95 23.69 7.74 -23.86
N ALA A 96 23.62 9.08 -23.75
CA ALA A 96 24.48 9.85 -22.87
C ALA A 96 23.76 11.04 -22.22
N THR A 97 24.12 11.35 -20.98
CA THR A 97 23.42 12.36 -20.17
C THR A 97 23.49 13.79 -20.72
N TYR A 98 24.58 14.16 -21.41
CA TYR A 98 24.73 15.50 -21.97
C TYR A 98 23.77 15.77 -23.15
N GLN A 99 23.25 14.72 -23.79
CA GLN A 99 22.30 14.85 -24.91
C GLN A 99 20.88 15.19 -24.43
N PHE A 100 20.54 14.91 -23.16
CA PHE A 100 19.21 15.18 -22.63
C PHE A 100 18.81 16.65 -22.73
N THR A 101 19.71 17.59 -22.44
CA THR A 101 19.35 19.02 -22.48
C THR A 101 18.87 19.45 -23.86
N GLN A 102 19.52 18.94 -24.91
CA GLN A 102 19.13 19.22 -26.29
C GLN A 102 17.83 18.50 -26.65
N MET A 103 17.73 17.19 -26.36
CA MET A 103 16.54 16.39 -26.67
C MET A 103 15.27 16.86 -25.94
N CYS A 104 15.39 17.35 -24.70
CA CYS A 104 14.25 17.81 -23.92
C CYS A 104 13.70 19.17 -24.38
N SER A 105 14.53 20.03 -24.98
CA SER A 105 14.20 21.43 -25.27
C SER A 105 12.96 21.60 -26.15
N GLY A 106 12.89 20.89 -27.27
CA GLY A 106 11.76 20.94 -28.20
C GLY A 106 10.46 20.44 -27.57
N PRO A 107 10.42 19.19 -27.06
CA PRO A 107 9.22 18.62 -26.43
C PRO A 107 8.72 19.42 -25.22
N LEU A 108 9.63 19.93 -24.38
CA LEU A 108 9.24 20.78 -23.26
C LEU A 108 8.65 22.11 -23.74
N SER A 109 9.15 22.69 -24.84
CA SER A 109 8.54 23.88 -25.45
C SER A 109 7.13 23.59 -25.92
N THR A 110 6.91 22.51 -26.69
CA THR A 110 5.59 22.12 -27.18
C THR A 110 4.59 21.90 -26.04
N ILE A 111 5.02 21.25 -24.95
CA ILE A 111 4.18 21.05 -23.77
C ILE A 111 3.90 22.37 -23.06
N ASN A 112 4.89 23.24 -22.93
CA ASN A 112 4.71 24.54 -22.31
C ASN A 112 3.72 25.41 -23.10
N ASP A 113 3.84 25.40 -24.43
CA ASP A 113 2.92 26.09 -25.33
C ASP A 113 1.50 25.54 -25.20
N TRP A 114 1.34 24.21 -25.16
CA TRP A 114 0.04 23.59 -24.91
C TRP A 114 -0.55 24.00 -23.56
N ILE A 115 0.25 24.04 -22.49
CA ILE A 115 -0.18 24.45 -21.16
C ILE A 115 -0.67 25.91 -21.18
N HIS A 116 0.09 26.80 -21.82
CA HIS A 116 -0.28 28.21 -21.94
C HIS A 116 -1.55 28.41 -22.78
N ASN A 117 -1.65 27.73 -23.93
CA ASN A 117 -2.84 27.77 -24.79
C ASN A 117 -4.10 27.26 -24.08
N ASN A 118 -3.94 26.30 -23.16
CA ASN A 118 -5.02 25.77 -22.34
C ASN A 118 -5.28 26.55 -21.05
N LYS A 119 -4.66 27.73 -20.87
CA LYS A 119 -4.76 28.58 -19.67
C LYS A 119 -4.41 27.84 -18.36
N LEU A 120 -3.55 26.84 -18.45
CA LEU A 120 -3.03 26.09 -17.30
C LEU A 120 -1.69 26.67 -16.86
N THR A 121 -1.25 26.27 -15.66
CA THR A 121 0.05 26.71 -15.11
C THR A 121 0.85 25.51 -14.59
N ILE A 122 2.17 25.55 -14.82
CA ILE A 122 3.11 24.55 -14.30
C ILE A 122 3.37 24.83 -12.83
N ASN A 123 3.35 23.78 -12.00
CA ASN A 123 3.81 23.89 -10.62
C ASN A 123 5.31 23.58 -10.54
N HIS A 124 6.16 24.58 -10.75
CA HIS A 124 7.61 24.41 -10.73
C HIS A 124 8.16 23.81 -9.42
N SER A 125 7.49 24.07 -8.29
CA SER A 125 7.91 23.52 -6.99
C SER A 125 7.66 22.02 -6.83
N LYS A 126 6.70 21.47 -7.59
CA LYS A 126 6.36 20.04 -7.60
C LYS A 126 6.95 19.28 -8.79
N SER A 127 7.29 19.99 -9.86
CA SER A 127 7.94 19.41 -11.04
C SER A 127 9.38 19.02 -10.69
N VAL A 128 9.72 17.74 -10.89
CA VAL A 128 11.05 17.21 -10.61
C VAL A 128 11.62 16.57 -11.87
N PHE A 129 12.87 16.88 -12.18
CA PHE A 129 13.65 16.19 -13.20
C PHE A 129 14.50 15.10 -12.53
N THR A 130 14.36 13.85 -12.99
CA THR A 130 15.08 12.70 -12.42
C THR A 130 15.75 11.89 -13.53
N ILE A 131 17.07 11.65 -13.38
CA ILE A 131 17.84 10.81 -14.30
C ILE A 131 17.84 9.37 -13.79
N LEU A 132 17.40 8.45 -14.64
CA LEU A 132 17.49 7.01 -14.39
C LEU A 132 18.67 6.44 -15.19
N ALA A 133 19.87 6.43 -14.59
CA ALA A 133 21.03 5.80 -15.22
C ALA A 133 20.96 4.27 -15.07
N ASN A 134 21.33 3.53 -16.12
CA ASN A 134 21.26 2.06 -16.24
C ASN A 134 22.15 1.28 -15.24
N ARG A 135 22.67 1.93 -14.19
CA ARG A 135 23.29 1.26 -13.04
C ARG A 135 22.17 0.77 -12.13
N ARG A 136 21.53 -0.35 -12.51
CA ARG A 136 20.50 -1.07 -11.73
C ARG A 136 19.78 -0.14 -10.75
N PRO A 137 18.72 0.58 -11.16
CA PRO A 137 17.87 1.23 -10.20
C PRO A 137 17.15 0.12 -9.43
N GLN A 138 17.86 -0.51 -8.49
CA GLN A 138 17.21 -1.08 -7.33
C GLN A 138 16.58 0.13 -6.69
N LEU A 139 15.32 0.43 -7.02
CA LEU A 139 14.71 1.53 -6.30
C LEU A 139 14.81 1.16 -4.80
N GLU A 140 15.17 2.11 -3.96
CA GLU A 140 15.53 1.75 -2.58
C GLU A 140 14.26 1.32 -1.82
N PHE A 141 14.13 0.01 -1.54
CA PHE A 141 12.85 -0.58 -1.13
C PHE A 141 12.74 -1.10 0.31
N PRO A 142 11.52 -1.17 0.89
CA PRO A 142 10.24 -0.62 0.41
C PRO A 142 10.26 0.91 0.28
N PRO A 143 9.35 1.54 -0.50
CA PRO A 143 9.34 2.98 -0.69
C PRO A 143 9.38 3.69 0.67
N ARG A 144 10.30 4.65 0.85
CA ARG A 144 10.48 5.33 2.15
C ARG A 144 9.17 5.95 2.66
N THR A 145 8.29 6.36 1.75
CA THR A 145 6.94 6.87 2.01
C THR A 145 6.04 5.81 2.63
N ASN A 146 5.92 4.63 2.02
CA ASN A 146 5.08 3.53 2.52
C ASN A 146 5.58 3.04 3.89
N ASN A 147 6.89 2.97 4.09
CA ASN A 147 7.48 2.61 5.38
C ASN A 147 7.15 3.67 6.45
N ARG A 148 7.32 4.97 6.16
CA ARG A 148 6.97 6.05 7.09
C ARG A 148 5.48 6.08 7.43
N GLN A 149 4.60 5.94 6.43
CA GLN A 149 3.16 5.94 6.65
C GLN A 149 2.70 4.73 7.48
N SER A 150 3.14 3.53 7.10
CA SER A 150 2.81 2.30 7.83
C SER A 150 3.35 2.32 9.27
N THR A 151 4.58 2.79 9.49
CA THR A 151 5.14 2.93 10.85
C THR A 151 4.39 3.99 11.67
N GLN A 152 4.03 5.14 11.09
CA GLN A 152 3.21 6.16 11.77
C GLN A 152 1.83 5.62 12.18
N ILE A 153 1.14 4.93 11.27
CA ILE A 153 -0.16 4.32 11.56
C ILE A 153 0.00 3.22 12.62
N MET A 154 1.03 2.39 12.50
CA MET A 154 1.34 1.36 13.50
C MET A 154 1.61 1.97 14.87
N HIS A 155 2.39 3.05 14.94
CA HIS A 155 2.66 3.76 16.19
C HIS A 155 1.39 4.37 16.79
N LYS A 156 0.52 4.97 15.98
CA LYS A 156 -0.81 5.44 16.43
C LYS A 156 -1.67 4.29 16.98
N LEU A 157 -1.72 3.15 16.29
CA LEU A 157 -2.45 1.96 16.74
C LEU A 157 -1.87 1.37 18.04
N THR A 158 -0.55 1.33 18.18
CA THR A 158 0.09 0.89 19.45
C THR A 158 -0.19 1.83 20.62
N ARG A 159 -0.40 3.13 20.36
CA ARG A 159 -0.76 4.09 21.43
C ARG A 159 -2.19 3.91 21.93
N ILE A 160 -3.12 3.56 21.05
CA ILE A 160 -4.54 3.35 21.37
C ILE A 160 -4.78 1.96 21.98
N THR A 161 -3.75 1.12 22.04
CA THR A 161 -3.89 -0.26 22.49
C THR A 161 -2.74 -0.68 23.39
N ARG A 162 -2.97 -0.64 24.71
CA ARG A 162 -1.98 -1.07 25.70
C ARG A 162 -2.14 -2.56 26.02
N VAL A 163 -1.19 -3.11 26.77
CA VAL A 163 -1.18 -4.52 27.18
C VAL A 163 -2.44 -4.85 27.99
N THR A 164 -2.79 -3.98 28.95
CA THR A 164 -3.88 -4.20 29.91
C THR A 164 -5.24 -3.65 29.49
N TRP A 165 -5.32 -2.78 28.47
CA TRP A 165 -6.60 -2.23 28.00
C TRP A 165 -6.52 -1.80 26.52
N GLY A 166 -7.66 -1.75 25.83
CA GLY A 166 -7.78 -1.28 24.45
C GLY A 166 -8.43 -2.31 23.51
N LEU A 167 -8.23 -2.13 22.20
CA LEU A 167 -8.88 -2.94 21.16
C LEU A 167 -8.58 -4.45 21.28
N ASN A 168 -9.63 -5.25 21.06
CA ASN A 168 -9.54 -6.70 20.96
C ASN A 168 -8.50 -7.10 19.89
N PRO A 169 -7.58 -8.06 20.17
CA PRO A 169 -6.61 -8.57 19.20
C PRO A 169 -7.19 -8.93 17.82
N ILE A 170 -8.42 -9.43 17.78
CA ILE A 170 -9.12 -9.79 16.53
C ILE A 170 -9.33 -8.55 15.65
N ILE A 171 -9.83 -7.44 16.23
CA ILE A 171 -10.06 -6.19 15.49
C ILE A 171 -8.73 -5.60 15.04
N LYS A 172 -7.68 -5.66 15.88
CA LYS A 172 -6.34 -5.21 15.49
C LYS A 172 -5.79 -6.00 14.31
N LYS A 173 -5.99 -7.32 14.30
CA LYS A 173 -5.60 -8.21 13.22
C LYS A 173 -6.28 -7.81 11.90
N GLU A 174 -7.57 -7.49 11.94
CA GLU A 174 -8.30 -7.01 10.76
C GLU A 174 -7.77 -5.66 10.26
N ILE A 175 -7.54 -4.70 11.16
CA ILE A 175 -6.95 -3.40 10.79
C ILE A 175 -5.56 -3.59 10.15
N TYR A 176 -4.73 -4.44 10.74
CA TYR A 176 -3.41 -4.76 10.20
C TYR A 176 -3.51 -5.30 8.78
N LYS A 177 -4.33 -6.34 8.55
CA LYS A 177 -4.46 -7.00 7.24
C LYS A 177 -5.05 -6.07 6.17
N ARG A 178 -6.08 -5.29 6.53
CA ARG A 178 -6.82 -4.46 5.56
C ARG A 178 -6.12 -3.13 5.24
N VAL A 179 -5.41 -2.56 6.20
CA VAL A 179 -4.80 -1.22 6.05
C VAL A 179 -3.29 -1.32 5.98
N ILE A 180 -2.65 -1.86 7.01
CA ILE A 180 -1.20 -1.73 7.17
C ILE A 180 -0.45 -2.62 6.18
N GLU A 181 -0.88 -3.87 6.03
CA GLU A 181 -0.32 -4.77 5.03
C GLU A 181 -0.48 -4.17 3.64
N LYS A 182 -1.66 -3.62 3.30
CA LYS A 182 -1.92 -3.01 1.98
C LYS A 182 -1.03 -1.81 1.69
N ILE A 183 -0.81 -0.93 2.68
CA ILE A 183 0.12 0.20 2.54
C ILE A 183 1.56 -0.30 2.38
N LEU A 184 1.98 -1.30 3.17
CA LEU A 184 3.32 -1.88 3.09
C LEU A 184 3.59 -2.55 1.76
N THR A 185 2.59 -3.28 1.23
CA THR A 185 2.70 -4.03 -0.03
C THR A 185 2.33 -3.19 -1.25
N TYR A 186 2.00 -1.91 -1.12
CA TYR A 186 1.56 -1.12 -2.27
C TYR A 186 2.67 -1.03 -3.34
N GLY A 187 2.31 -1.38 -4.58
CA GLY A 187 3.20 -1.38 -5.75
C GLY A 187 4.29 -2.44 -5.71
N PHE A 188 4.16 -3.50 -4.91
CA PHE A 188 5.17 -4.55 -4.75
C PHE A 188 5.64 -5.15 -6.08
N GLU A 189 4.77 -5.15 -7.09
CA GLU A 189 5.01 -5.61 -8.46
C GLU A 189 6.19 -4.89 -9.11
N LEU A 190 6.41 -3.62 -8.79
CA LEU A 190 7.47 -2.80 -9.37
C LEU A 190 8.82 -2.99 -8.66
N TRP A 191 8.81 -3.54 -7.46
CA TRP A 191 9.88 -3.27 -6.51
C TRP A 191 10.42 -4.42 -5.70
N TYR A 192 9.57 -5.38 -5.42
CA TYR A 192 9.94 -6.54 -4.65
C TYR A 192 10.75 -7.48 -5.54
N ASN A 193 11.97 -7.79 -5.12
CA ASN A 193 12.88 -8.66 -5.87
C ASN A 193 13.30 -9.90 -5.08
N ASP A 194 12.59 -10.20 -4.00
CA ASP A 194 12.85 -11.31 -3.10
C ASP A 194 14.27 -11.38 -2.51
N SER A 195 14.97 -10.25 -2.46
CA SER A 195 16.30 -10.21 -1.85
C SER A 195 16.24 -10.39 -0.34
N ALA A 196 17.21 -11.13 0.23
CA ALA A 196 17.30 -11.37 1.67
C ALA A 196 17.25 -10.08 2.49
N ARG A 197 17.91 -9.01 2.02
CA ARG A 197 17.90 -7.69 2.68
C ARG A 197 16.50 -7.07 2.71
N GLN A 198 15.75 -7.13 1.61
CA GLN A 198 14.37 -6.64 1.56
C GLN A 198 13.47 -7.46 2.49
N ASN A 199 13.58 -8.78 2.44
CA ASN A 199 12.76 -9.69 3.24
C ASN A 199 12.97 -9.48 4.74
N ILE A 200 14.23 -9.34 5.19
CA ILE A 200 14.55 -9.02 6.58
C ILE A 200 13.92 -7.69 7.00
N LYS A 201 14.01 -6.66 6.16
CA LYS A 201 13.46 -5.32 6.46
C LYS A 201 11.94 -5.34 6.55
N LEU A 202 11.26 -6.01 5.64
CA LEU A 202 9.80 -6.15 5.64
C LEU A 202 9.31 -6.94 6.86
N CYS A 203 9.97 -8.06 7.20
CA CYS A 203 9.66 -8.82 8.41
C CYS A 203 9.85 -7.99 9.68
N LYS A 204 10.91 -7.16 9.76
CA LYS A 204 11.12 -6.24 10.89
C LYS A 204 9.98 -5.23 11.03
N LEU A 205 9.45 -4.71 9.93
CA LEU A 205 8.30 -3.79 9.95
C LEU A 205 7.00 -4.49 10.37
N GLN A 206 6.75 -5.67 9.82
CA GLN A 206 5.61 -6.50 10.20
C GLN A 206 5.65 -6.87 11.68
N ARG A 207 6.83 -7.21 12.22
CA ARG A 207 7.01 -7.59 13.63
C ARG A 207 6.45 -6.56 14.61
N ILE A 208 6.58 -5.26 14.32
CA ILE A 208 6.02 -4.20 15.16
C ILE A 208 4.50 -4.35 15.29
N GLY A 209 3.82 -4.68 14.19
CA GLY A 209 2.37 -4.93 14.19
C GLY A 209 1.99 -6.22 14.88
N LEU A 210 2.76 -7.29 14.68
CA LEU A 210 2.48 -8.59 15.31
C LEU A 210 2.62 -8.51 16.83
N LEU A 211 3.62 -7.81 17.36
CA LEU A 211 3.76 -7.54 18.79
C LEU A 211 2.54 -6.78 19.34
N SER A 212 2.01 -5.82 18.58
CA SER A 212 0.80 -5.08 18.98
C SER A 212 -0.46 -5.94 19.00
N ILE A 213 -0.59 -6.87 18.03
CA ILE A 213 -1.73 -7.79 17.93
C ILE A 213 -1.70 -8.81 19.07
N THR A 214 -0.56 -9.48 19.24
CA THR A 214 -0.36 -10.56 20.21
C THR A 214 -0.19 -10.06 21.64
N LYS A 215 0.12 -8.77 21.82
CA LYS A 215 0.47 -8.15 23.13
C LYS A 215 1.60 -8.87 23.86
N SER A 216 2.48 -9.56 23.13
CA SER A 216 3.58 -10.31 23.72
C SER A 216 4.78 -9.43 24.05
N TYR A 217 5.71 -9.95 24.85
CA TYR A 217 6.98 -9.27 25.12
C TYR A 217 7.80 -9.05 23.84
N ARG A 218 8.62 -8.00 23.83
CA ARG A 218 9.52 -7.67 22.70
C ARG A 218 10.58 -8.74 22.42
N THR A 219 10.84 -9.62 23.38
CA THR A 219 11.80 -10.73 23.33
C THR A 219 11.25 -11.97 22.62
N VAL A 220 9.93 -12.09 22.41
CA VAL A 220 9.32 -13.25 21.75
C VAL A 220 9.84 -13.42 20.32
N SER A 221 10.18 -14.63 19.90
CA SER A 221 10.69 -14.89 18.54
C SER A 221 9.69 -14.45 17.46
N SER A 222 10.17 -14.05 16.28
CA SER A 222 9.28 -13.64 15.18
C SER A 222 8.41 -14.80 14.69
N ASP A 223 8.94 -16.02 14.73
CA ASP A 223 8.23 -17.22 14.28
C ASP A 223 7.03 -17.54 15.16
N ALA A 224 7.20 -17.41 16.48
CA ALA A 224 6.09 -17.52 17.42
C ALA A 224 5.02 -16.46 17.16
N LEU A 225 5.42 -15.22 16.82
CA LEU A 225 4.46 -14.16 16.52
C LEU A 225 3.60 -14.45 15.28
N TYR A 226 4.17 -15.05 14.23
CA TYR A 226 3.41 -15.41 13.02
C TYR A 226 2.31 -16.43 13.35
N ILE A 227 2.64 -17.42 14.19
CA ILE A 227 1.71 -18.47 14.63
C ILE A 227 0.63 -17.87 15.54
N LEU A 228 1.04 -17.15 16.59
CA LEU A 228 0.13 -16.55 17.57
C LEU A 228 -0.83 -15.52 16.93
N ALA A 229 -0.32 -14.68 16.04
CA ALA A 229 -1.15 -13.72 15.32
C ALA A 229 -1.97 -14.38 14.21
N GLY A 230 -1.58 -15.58 13.74
CA GLY A 230 -2.13 -16.24 12.56
C GLY A 230 -2.02 -15.37 11.31
N ILE A 231 -0.81 -14.84 11.07
CA ILE A 231 -0.46 -13.99 9.94
C ILE A 231 0.86 -14.53 9.35
N PRO A 232 0.94 -14.80 8.04
CA PRO A 232 2.17 -15.26 7.42
C PRO A 232 3.23 -14.16 7.41
N PRO A 233 4.53 -14.51 7.34
CA PRO A 233 5.56 -13.58 6.97
C PRO A 233 5.19 -12.82 5.68
N ILE A 234 5.35 -11.51 5.70
CA ILE A 234 4.92 -10.62 4.62
C ILE A 234 5.64 -10.93 3.30
N HIS A 235 6.91 -11.34 3.35
CA HIS A 235 7.69 -11.70 2.16
C HIS A 235 7.10 -12.94 1.46
N ILE A 236 6.65 -13.96 2.21
CA ILE A 236 5.96 -15.14 1.65
C ILE A 236 4.65 -14.71 0.97
N THR A 237 3.92 -13.79 1.60
CA THR A 237 2.68 -13.25 1.02
C THR A 237 2.96 -12.52 -0.29
N LEU A 238 4.06 -11.76 -0.37
CA LEU A 238 4.47 -11.04 -1.57
C LEU A 238 4.96 -11.98 -2.68
N GLN A 239 5.77 -12.98 -2.35
CA GLN A 239 6.20 -14.02 -3.30
C GLN A 239 4.98 -14.67 -3.96
N ASN A 240 3.96 -15.04 -3.17
CA ASN A 240 2.73 -15.61 -3.70
C ASN A 240 1.98 -14.62 -4.60
N ARG A 241 1.84 -13.36 -4.18
CA ARG A 241 1.16 -12.34 -4.99
C ARG A 241 1.87 -12.04 -6.31
N ILE A 242 3.21 -12.08 -6.37
CA ILE A 242 3.95 -11.92 -7.62
C ILE A 242 3.64 -13.05 -8.58
N LYS A 243 3.66 -14.29 -8.10
CA LYS A 243 3.29 -15.46 -8.92
C LYS A 243 1.89 -15.30 -9.52
N LEU A 244 0.94 -14.81 -8.72
CA LEU A 244 -0.41 -14.50 -9.21
C LEU A 244 -0.44 -13.35 -10.21
N TYR A 245 0.39 -12.33 -10.03
CA TYR A 245 0.50 -11.23 -10.98
C TYR A 245 0.99 -11.71 -12.35
N HIS A 246 2.05 -12.52 -12.38
CA HIS A 246 2.56 -13.13 -13.61
C HIS A 246 1.51 -13.98 -14.33
N LEU A 247 0.76 -14.79 -13.57
CA LEU A 247 -0.27 -15.66 -14.11
C LEU A 247 -1.49 -14.87 -14.63
N CYS A 248 -2.08 -14.01 -13.80
CA CYS A 248 -3.35 -13.36 -14.10
C CYS A 248 -3.21 -12.16 -15.05
N TYR A 249 -2.16 -11.37 -14.91
CA TYR A 249 -1.98 -10.11 -15.65
C TYR A 249 -0.98 -10.23 -16.80
N LEU A 250 0.20 -10.82 -16.55
CA LEU A 250 1.22 -10.98 -17.61
C LEU A 250 0.97 -12.20 -18.51
N LYS A 251 0.03 -13.08 -18.15
CA LYS A 251 -0.31 -14.31 -18.88
C LYS A 251 0.90 -15.21 -19.09
N GLN A 252 1.68 -15.41 -18.03
CA GLN A 252 2.85 -16.28 -18.02
C GLN A 252 2.61 -17.52 -17.16
N ASP A 253 3.17 -18.66 -17.57
CA ASP A 253 3.13 -19.89 -16.79
C ASP A 253 4.01 -19.76 -15.53
N VAL A 254 3.52 -20.28 -14.40
CA VAL A 254 4.22 -20.17 -13.11
C VAL A 254 4.17 -21.48 -12.34
N SER A 255 5.27 -21.82 -11.67
CA SER A 255 5.29 -22.93 -10.72
C SER A 255 5.06 -22.44 -9.28
N ILE A 256 4.02 -22.98 -8.63
CA ILE A 256 3.71 -22.77 -7.22
C ILE A 256 3.89 -24.11 -6.51
N GLN A 257 4.90 -24.20 -5.65
CA GLN A 257 5.20 -25.39 -4.83
C GLN A 257 5.34 -26.70 -5.64
N GLY A 258 5.95 -26.62 -6.82
CA GLY A 258 6.19 -27.80 -7.67
C GLY A 258 5.03 -28.15 -8.61
N ILE A 259 3.88 -27.48 -8.50
CA ILE A 259 2.77 -27.59 -9.44
C ILE A 259 2.90 -26.46 -10.48
N ALA A 260 2.84 -26.80 -11.75
CA ALA A 260 2.81 -25.83 -12.84
C ALA A 260 1.38 -25.34 -13.06
N TYR A 261 1.22 -24.03 -13.23
CA TYR A 261 -0.07 -23.39 -13.51
C TYR A 261 0.06 -22.62 -14.81
N SER A 262 -0.88 -22.85 -15.73
CA SER A 262 -1.03 -22.06 -16.95
C SER A 262 -2.16 -21.03 -16.81
N PRO A 263 -2.03 -19.81 -17.37
CA PRO A 263 -3.08 -18.78 -17.29
C PRO A 263 -4.46 -19.21 -17.82
N MET A 264 -4.51 -20.23 -18.67
CA MET A 264 -5.76 -20.78 -19.22
C MET A 264 -6.46 -21.77 -18.30
N GLU A 265 -5.74 -22.35 -17.33
CA GLU A 265 -6.22 -23.45 -16.46
C GLU A 265 -6.70 -22.96 -15.09
N VAL A 266 -6.49 -21.68 -14.75
CA VAL A 266 -6.76 -21.15 -13.41
C VAL A 266 -8.05 -20.34 -13.38
N GLU A 267 -9.17 -21.02 -13.09
CA GLU A 267 -10.43 -20.37 -12.69
C GLU A 267 -10.40 -19.89 -11.23
N SER A 268 -9.69 -20.60 -10.36
CA SER A 268 -9.48 -20.23 -8.96
C SER A 268 -8.14 -20.77 -8.43
N ILE A 269 -7.52 -20.03 -7.51
CA ILE A 269 -6.21 -20.37 -6.96
C ILE A 269 -6.41 -21.30 -5.75
N PRO A 270 -5.71 -22.44 -5.66
CA PRO A 270 -5.76 -23.29 -4.48
C PRO A 270 -5.23 -22.52 -3.26
N THR A 271 -6.09 -22.36 -2.25
CA THR A 271 -5.71 -21.81 -0.96
C THR A 271 -5.15 -22.94 -0.12
N ILE A 272 -3.85 -22.88 0.16
CA ILE A 272 -3.24 -23.80 1.12
C ILE A 272 -3.66 -23.36 2.51
N ASP A 273 -4.15 -24.30 3.30
CA ASP A 273 -4.45 -24.05 4.70
C ASP A 273 -3.18 -23.61 5.43
N PRO A 274 -3.15 -22.39 5.99
CA PRO A 274 -1.97 -21.93 6.69
C PRO A 274 -1.72 -22.74 7.97
N PRO A 275 -0.48 -22.81 8.47
CA PRO A 275 -0.11 -23.61 9.64
C PRO A 275 -0.96 -23.33 10.90
N TRP A 276 -1.37 -22.06 11.11
CA TRP A 276 -2.21 -21.66 12.24
C TRP A 276 -3.69 -22.05 12.10
N ASN A 277 -4.14 -22.52 10.93
CA ASN A 277 -5.44 -23.18 10.79
C ASN A 277 -5.40 -24.61 11.35
N ARG A 278 -4.24 -25.27 11.28
CA ARG A 278 -4.05 -26.64 11.80
C ARG A 278 -3.96 -26.66 13.33
N PHE A 279 -3.35 -25.64 13.93
CA PHE A 279 -3.28 -25.43 15.38
C PHE A 279 -3.64 -23.99 15.73
N ARG A 280 -4.88 -23.75 16.16
CA ARG A 280 -5.38 -22.42 16.50
C ARG A 280 -5.23 -22.14 17.98
N ILE A 281 -4.34 -21.22 18.34
CA ILE A 281 -4.29 -20.66 19.69
C ILE A 281 -5.38 -19.58 19.79
N THR A 282 -6.45 -19.87 20.52
CA THR A 282 -7.56 -18.94 20.72
C THR A 282 -7.21 -17.89 21.77
N TRP A 283 -7.42 -16.61 21.44
CA TRP A 283 -7.25 -15.48 22.34
C TRP A 283 -8.41 -15.36 23.35
N ASN A 284 -8.68 -16.43 24.10
CA ASN A 284 -9.77 -16.50 25.08
C ASN A 284 -9.43 -15.81 26.42
N ILE A 285 -8.27 -15.14 26.51
CA ILE A 285 -7.77 -14.44 27.70
C ILE A 285 -8.75 -13.36 28.22
N TYR A 286 -9.71 -12.93 27.39
CA TYR A 286 -10.71 -11.92 27.74
C TYR A 286 -12.11 -12.50 28.07
N ASN A 287 -12.29 -13.82 28.01
CA ASN A 287 -13.53 -14.45 28.43
C ASN A 287 -13.38 -14.85 29.90
N ASN A 288 -14.07 -14.10 30.78
CA ASN A 288 -14.04 -14.31 32.22
C ASN A 288 -14.72 -15.62 32.70
N ASP A 289 -15.28 -16.43 31.80
CA ASP A 289 -16.19 -17.53 32.14
C ASP A 289 -15.54 -18.93 32.17
N VAL A 290 -14.22 -19.05 32.05
CA VAL A 290 -13.52 -20.35 32.09
C VAL A 290 -12.87 -20.54 33.47
N ARG A 291 -13.12 -21.68 34.14
CA ARG A 291 -12.35 -22.11 35.34
C ARG A 291 -10.87 -21.85 35.10
N CYS A 292 -10.33 -20.84 35.78
CA CYS A 292 -9.17 -20.14 35.26
C CYS A 292 -7.91 -20.74 35.85
N VAL A 293 -7.42 -21.81 35.23
CA VAL A 293 -6.05 -22.28 35.46
C VAL A 293 -5.12 -21.14 35.02
N THR A 294 -4.54 -20.44 35.98
CA THR A 294 -3.69 -19.27 35.76
C THR A 294 -2.26 -19.66 36.08
N ILE A 295 -1.42 -19.73 35.06
CA ILE A 295 -0.02 -20.14 35.21
C ILE A 295 0.87 -18.90 35.17
N PHE A 296 1.61 -18.66 36.23
CA PHE A 296 2.65 -17.64 36.31
C PHE A 296 4.00 -18.31 36.12
N THR A 297 4.82 -17.77 35.22
CA THR A 297 6.17 -18.27 34.99
C THR A 297 7.15 -17.12 35.11
N ASP A 298 8.23 -17.31 35.86
CA ASP A 298 9.34 -16.37 35.92
C ASP A 298 10.66 -17.07 35.62
N GLY A 299 11.59 -16.35 34.99
CA GLY A 299 12.88 -16.89 34.57
C GLY A 299 14.01 -15.98 35.01
N SER A 300 14.94 -16.51 35.80
CA SER A 300 16.11 -15.78 36.27
C SER A 300 17.37 -16.25 35.55
N LYS A 301 18.21 -15.29 35.16
CA LYS A 301 19.49 -15.55 34.50
C LYS A 301 20.61 -15.01 35.37
N LEU A 302 21.22 -15.89 36.15
CA LEU A 302 22.55 -15.69 36.71
C LEU A 302 23.58 -16.25 35.71
N ASP A 303 24.86 -15.91 35.84
CA ASP A 303 25.98 -16.13 34.89
C ASP A 303 26.34 -17.61 34.55
N ASN A 304 25.32 -18.49 34.59
CA ASN A 304 25.17 -19.94 34.51
C ASN A 304 24.80 -20.58 35.86
N PRO A 305 23.72 -21.40 35.95
CA PRO A 305 22.68 -21.71 34.95
C PRO A 305 21.43 -20.81 35.06
N THR A 306 20.56 -20.89 34.04
CA THR A 306 19.24 -20.22 34.02
C THR A 306 18.26 -21.01 34.89
N GLY A 307 17.61 -20.36 35.84
CA GLY A 307 16.53 -20.93 36.64
C GLY A 307 15.17 -20.54 36.09
N CYS A 308 14.17 -21.43 36.18
CA CYS A 308 12.77 -21.05 35.94
C CYS A 308 11.90 -21.44 37.14
N ALA A 309 10.90 -20.62 37.40
CA ALA A 309 9.84 -20.83 38.37
C ALA A 309 8.51 -20.88 37.64
N LEU A 310 7.63 -21.79 38.04
CA LEU A 310 6.28 -21.92 37.54
C LEU A 310 5.33 -22.06 38.73
N VAL A 311 4.23 -21.31 38.73
CA VAL A 311 3.18 -21.37 39.76
C VAL A 311 1.83 -21.46 39.04
N VAL A 312 1.04 -22.48 39.38
CA VAL A 312 -0.28 -22.74 38.83
C VAL A 312 -1.32 -22.38 39.87
N PHE A 313 -2.24 -21.49 39.52
CA PHE A 313 -3.43 -21.18 40.30
C PHE A 313 -4.65 -21.82 39.65
N ILE A 314 -5.52 -22.42 40.46
CA ILE A 314 -6.83 -22.90 40.02
C ILE A 314 -7.86 -22.14 40.85
N ASP A 315 -8.75 -21.41 40.18
CA ASP A 315 -9.82 -20.61 40.81
C ASP A 315 -9.31 -19.64 41.90
N GLY A 316 -8.10 -19.09 41.70
CA GLY A 316 -7.47 -18.12 42.62
C GLY A 316 -6.68 -18.74 43.78
N HIS A 317 -6.67 -20.06 43.91
CA HIS A 317 -5.86 -20.79 44.88
C HIS A 317 -4.62 -21.38 44.21
N GLU A 318 -3.46 -21.26 44.87
CA GLU A 318 -2.23 -21.92 44.41
C GLU A 318 -2.42 -23.44 44.48
N ALA A 319 -2.33 -24.09 43.33
CA ALA A 319 -2.47 -25.53 43.21
C ALA A 319 -1.10 -26.21 43.20
N GLU A 320 -0.15 -25.69 42.42
CA GLU A 320 1.19 -26.26 42.28
C GLU A 320 2.24 -25.17 42.03
N HIS A 321 3.47 -25.39 42.51
CA HIS A 321 4.64 -24.61 42.11
C HIS A 321 5.84 -25.53 41.82
N MET A 322 6.67 -25.11 40.87
CA MET A 322 7.87 -25.82 40.45
C MET A 322 9.03 -24.84 40.30
N LEU A 323 10.17 -25.17 40.90
CA LEU A 323 11.43 -24.45 40.74
C LEU A 323 12.42 -25.37 40.02
N CYS A 324 12.83 -24.99 38.81
CA CYS A 324 13.74 -25.79 38.00
C CYS A 324 15.09 -25.08 37.90
N SER A 325 16.13 -25.69 38.49
CA SER A 325 17.52 -25.32 38.27
C SER A 325 18.13 -26.32 37.28
N SER A 326 18.52 -25.83 36.10
CA SER A 326 19.08 -26.61 34.97
C SER A 326 18.05 -27.16 33.97
N ILE A 327 18.16 -26.69 32.72
CA ILE A 327 17.35 -27.13 31.57
C ILE A 327 17.95 -28.44 31.05
N TYR A 328 17.70 -29.55 31.74
CA TYR A 328 17.78 -30.87 31.15
C TYR A 328 16.54 -31.65 31.58
N SER A 329 15.68 -31.95 30.61
CA SER A 329 14.42 -32.70 30.68
C SER A 329 13.13 -31.89 30.96
N PHE A 330 12.52 -31.38 29.88
CA PHE A 330 11.07 -31.29 29.78
C PHE A 330 10.63 -32.23 28.66
N THR A 331 10.07 -33.38 29.04
CA THR A 331 9.26 -34.21 28.13
C THR A 331 7.81 -33.90 28.47
N VAL A 332 7.11 -33.20 27.58
CA VAL A 332 5.66 -33.01 27.68
C VAL A 332 5.02 -34.34 27.26
N VAL A 333 4.27 -34.98 28.15
CA VAL A 333 3.34 -36.07 27.82
C VAL A 333 1.97 -35.47 27.58
#